data_AF-A0A430UGB7-F1
#
_entry.id   AF-A0A430UGB7-F1
#
_cell.length_a   1.000
_cell.length_b   1.000
_cell.length_c   1.000
_cell.angle_alpha   90.00
_cell.angle_beta   90.00
_cell.angle_gamma   90.00
#
_symmetry.space_group_name_H-M   'P 1'
#
loop_
_entity.id
_entity.type
_entity.pdbx_description
1 polymer ?
#
loop_
_entity_poly.entity_id
_entity_poly.type
_entity_poly.pdbx_seq_one_letter_code
_entity_poly.pdbx_strand_id
1 'polypeptide(L)'
;AQILALYRAGSEIVRLTVNDEEAAQAVPEIKRRLREEGAEVPLVGDFHFNGHLLLRKYPRMAEALDKFRINPGTLGRGRHKDENFAEMVRIALDLGKPVRIGANWGSLDPALLTELMEANARRPEPKSAHEVLLEA
;
A
#
# COMPACT_ATOMS: atom_id res chain seq x y z
N ALA A 1 5.95 3.98 -20.90
CA ALA A 1 7.35 3.70 -21.30
C ALA A 1 8.11 2.89 -20.24
N GLN A 2 8.36 3.42 -19.03
CA GLN A 2 9.19 2.73 -18.03
C GLN A 2 8.64 1.37 -17.58
N ILE A 3 7.31 1.23 -17.44
CA ILE A 3 6.69 -0.07 -17.10
C ILE A 3 7.02 -1.15 -18.14
N LEU A 4 6.94 -0.82 -19.44
CA LEU A 4 7.34 -1.75 -20.51
C LEU A 4 8.83 -2.07 -20.47
N ALA A 5 9.68 -1.08 -20.16
CA ALA A 5 11.12 -1.30 -20.05
C ALA A 5 11.44 -2.27 -18.90
N LEU A 6 10.82 -2.10 -17.74
CA LEU A 6 10.97 -3.01 -16.60
C LEU A 6 10.47 -4.42 -16.92
N TYR A 7 9.29 -4.53 -17.54
CA TYR A 7 8.73 -5.81 -17.97
C TYR A 7 9.66 -6.54 -18.97
N ARG A 8 10.14 -5.83 -20.00
CA ARG A 8 11.09 -6.36 -21.00
C ARG A 8 12.46 -6.73 -20.40
N ALA A 9 12.85 -6.10 -19.29
CA ALA A 9 14.05 -6.44 -18.54
C ALA A 9 13.85 -7.64 -17.59
N GLY A 10 12.64 -8.20 -17.49
CA GLY A 10 12.33 -9.39 -16.69
C GLY A 10 11.56 -9.11 -15.40
N SER A 11 11.05 -7.89 -15.17
CA SER A 11 10.19 -7.61 -14.02
C SER A 11 8.80 -8.20 -14.24
N GLU A 12 8.49 -9.27 -13.52
CA GLU A 12 7.21 -10.00 -13.65
C GLU A 12 6.02 -9.20 -13.13
N ILE A 13 6.23 -8.27 -12.20
CA ILE A 13 5.21 -7.41 -11.59
C ILE A 13 5.80 -6.01 -11.41
N VAL A 14 5.06 -4.97 -11.80
CA VAL A 14 5.51 -3.58 -11.69
C VAL A 14 4.62 -2.82 -10.71
N ARG A 15 5.23 -2.12 -9.76
CA ARG A 15 4.54 -1.23 -8.81
C ARG A 15 4.72 0.23 -9.23
N LEU A 16 3.64 1.00 -9.12
CA LEU A 16 3.64 2.45 -9.35
C LEU A 16 2.92 3.17 -8.21
N THR A 17 3.35 4.40 -7.93
CA THR A 17 2.70 5.24 -6.92
C THR A 17 1.36 5.77 -7.42
N VAL A 18 0.35 5.79 -6.54
CA VAL A 18 -0.95 6.43 -6.79
C VAL A 18 -1.21 7.35 -5.60
N ASN A 19 -0.62 8.54 -5.66
CA ASN A 19 -0.53 9.49 -4.55
C ASN A 19 -1.52 10.66 -4.65
N ASP A 20 -2.12 10.88 -5.81
CA ASP A 20 -3.06 11.97 -6.07
C ASP A 20 -4.12 11.57 -7.12
N GLU A 21 -5.03 12.50 -7.37
CA GLU A 21 -6.14 12.32 -8.30
C GLU A 21 -5.69 12.20 -9.76
N GLU A 22 -4.62 12.90 -10.15
CA GLU A 22 -4.08 12.87 -11.50
C GLU A 22 -3.45 11.50 -11.79
N ALA A 23 -2.65 10.99 -10.84
CA ALA A 23 -2.10 9.64 -10.88
C ALA A 23 -3.22 8.60 -10.95
N ALA A 24 -4.26 8.73 -10.13
CA ALA A 24 -5.40 7.81 -10.16
C ALA A 24 -6.10 7.79 -11.52
N GLN A 25 -6.31 8.96 -12.14
CA GLN A 25 -6.93 9.08 -13.47
C GLN A 25 -6.05 8.51 -14.59
N ALA A 26 -4.73 8.52 -14.44
CA ALA A 26 -3.80 8.00 -15.44
C ALA A 26 -3.73 6.46 -15.46
N VAL A 27 -4.01 5.77 -14.35
CA VAL A 27 -3.86 4.31 -14.24
C VAL A 27 -4.65 3.51 -15.30
N PRO A 28 -5.94 3.79 -15.56
CA PRO A 28 -6.68 3.06 -16.61
C PRO A 28 -6.06 3.23 -18.00
N GLU A 29 -5.60 4.44 -18.33
CA GLU A 29 -4.91 4.74 -19.60
C GLU A 29 -3.60 3.96 -19.71
N ILE A 30 -2.81 3.95 -18.63
CA ILE A 30 -1.56 3.18 -18.56
C ILE A 30 -1.84 1.69 -18.82
N LYS A 31 -2.84 1.10 -18.14
CA LYS A 31 -3.21 -0.31 -18.32
C LYS A 31 -3.69 -0.60 -19.75
N ARG A 32 -4.46 0.31 -20.35
CA ARG A 32 -4.92 0.17 -21.75
C ARG A 32 -3.74 0.13 -22.72
N ARG A 33 -2.83 1.09 -22.65
CA ARG A 33 -1.65 1.14 -23.53
C ARG A 33 -0.72 -0.06 -23.37
N LEU A 34 -0.56 -0.58 -22.15
CA LEU A 34 0.22 -1.81 -21.92
C LEU A 34 -0.41 -3.00 -22.65
N ARG A 35 -1.74 -3.14 -22.61
CA ARG A 35 -2.47 -4.19 -23.33
C ARG A 35 -2.38 -4.02 -24.86
N GLU A 36 -2.48 -2.80 -25.37
CA GLU A 36 -2.30 -2.50 -26.80
C GLU A 36 -0.91 -2.94 -27.31
N GLU A 37 0.11 -2.86 -26.47
CA GLU A 37 1.48 -3.32 -26.74
C GLU A 37 1.69 -4.83 -26.48
N GLY A 38 0.63 -5.58 -26.14
CA GLY A 38 0.70 -7.01 -25.82
C GLY A 38 1.41 -7.34 -24.51
N ALA A 39 1.58 -6.36 -23.61
CA ALA A 39 2.22 -6.55 -22.31
C ALA A 39 1.18 -6.77 -21.20
N GLU A 40 1.12 -7.99 -20.67
CA GLU A 40 0.18 -8.38 -19.60
C GLU A 40 0.75 -8.20 -18.18
N VAL A 41 1.75 -7.34 -18.01
CA VAL A 41 2.39 -7.11 -16.71
C VAL A 41 1.37 -6.67 -15.64
N PRO A 42 1.30 -7.35 -14.48
CA PRO A 42 0.48 -6.94 -13.35
C PRO A 42 0.98 -5.63 -12.73
N LEU A 43 0.05 -4.75 -12.42
CA LEU A 43 0.27 -3.44 -11.82
C LEU A 43 -0.13 -3.44 -10.35
N VAL A 44 0.80 -3.05 -9.49
CA VAL A 44 0.54 -2.80 -8.06
C VAL A 44 0.41 -1.31 -7.82
N GLY A 45 -0.72 -0.87 -7.25
CA GLY A 45 -0.90 0.51 -6.79
C GLY A 45 -0.32 0.71 -5.40
N ASP A 46 0.61 1.65 -5.27
CA ASP A 46 1.22 2.04 -3.98
C ASP A 46 0.52 3.27 -3.41
N PHE A 47 -0.24 3.08 -2.32
CA PHE A 47 -1.05 4.11 -1.70
C PHE A 47 -0.46 4.58 -0.37
N HIS A 48 -0.51 5.89 -0.13
CA HIS A 48 -0.13 6.52 1.14
C HIS A 48 -1.13 7.62 1.50
N PHE A 49 -1.57 7.69 2.75
CA PHE A 49 -2.48 8.71 3.31
C PHE A 49 -3.91 8.71 2.74
N ASN A 50 -4.08 8.89 1.43
CA ASN A 50 -5.36 9.09 0.75
C ASN A 50 -5.86 7.88 -0.05
N GLY A 51 -5.26 6.69 0.12
CA GLY A 51 -5.60 5.49 -0.65
C GLY A 51 -7.08 5.12 -0.62
N HIS A 52 -7.72 5.21 0.55
CA HIS A 52 -9.16 4.98 0.73
C HIS A 52 -10.01 5.95 -0.09
N LEU A 53 -9.64 7.24 -0.14
CA LEU A 53 -10.33 8.26 -0.95
C LEU A 53 -10.14 7.99 -2.45
N LEU A 54 -8.91 7.70 -2.88
CA LEU A 54 -8.59 7.47 -4.29
C LEU A 54 -9.29 6.21 -4.81
N LEU A 55 -9.27 5.12 -4.06
CA LEU A 55 -9.97 3.88 -4.44
C LEU A 55 -11.48 4.09 -4.54
N ARG A 56 -12.08 4.84 -3.62
CA ARG A 56 -13.52 5.15 -3.64
C ARG A 56 -13.91 6.07 -4.81
N LYS A 57 -13.13 7.13 -5.04
CA LYS A 57 -13.43 8.16 -6.04
C LYS A 57 -13.13 7.70 -7.47
N TYR A 58 -12.16 6.79 -7.65
CA TYR A 58 -11.71 6.32 -8.96
C TYR A 58 -11.87 4.80 -9.09
N PRO A 59 -13.11 4.27 -9.22
CA PRO A 59 -13.35 2.83 -9.31
C PRO A 59 -12.67 2.19 -10.53
N ARG A 60 -12.59 2.90 -11.66
CA ARG A 60 -11.86 2.42 -12.85
C ARG A 60 -10.37 2.20 -12.59
N MET A 61 -9.76 3.00 -11.72
CA MET A 61 -8.38 2.80 -11.30
C MET A 61 -8.25 1.55 -10.43
N ALA A 62 -9.16 1.37 -9.47
CA ALA A 62 -9.20 0.19 -8.61
C ALA A 62 -9.39 -1.11 -9.43
N GLU A 63 -10.25 -1.07 -10.45
CA GLU A 63 -10.47 -2.18 -11.39
C GLU A 63 -9.24 -2.46 -12.27
N ALA A 64 -8.55 -1.42 -12.73
CA ALA A 64 -7.40 -1.53 -13.64
C ALA A 64 -6.12 -2.03 -12.96
N LEU A 65 -5.96 -1.79 -11.66
CA LEU A 65 -4.86 -2.34 -10.87
C LEU A 65 -5.07 -3.84 -10.60
N ASP A 66 -3.97 -4.57 -10.49
CA ASP A 66 -3.98 -6.02 -10.24
C ASP A 66 -3.72 -6.34 -8.76
N LYS A 67 -3.21 -5.37 -7.99
CA LYS A 67 -2.94 -5.50 -6.55
C LYS A 67 -2.89 -4.13 -5.87
N PHE A 68 -3.32 -4.07 -4.61
CA PHE A 68 -3.17 -2.88 -3.78
C PHE A 68 -2.05 -3.07 -2.75
N ARG A 69 -1.21 -2.05 -2.56
CA ARG A 69 -0.29 -1.97 -1.42
C ARG A 69 -0.88 -1.00 -0.41
N ILE A 70 -1.07 -1.50 0.82
CA ILE A 70 -1.51 -0.72 1.97
C ILE A 70 -0.34 -0.62 2.97
N ASN A 71 -0.04 0.58 3.44
CA ASN A 71 0.91 0.81 4.53
C ASN A 71 0.15 1.21 5.79
N PRO A 72 0.10 0.37 6.85
CA PRO A 72 -0.63 0.68 8.07
C PRO A 72 -0.14 1.97 8.76
N GLY A 73 1.12 2.32 8.56
CA GLY A 73 1.75 3.52 9.09
C GLY A 73 1.28 4.84 8.47
N THR A 74 0.63 4.78 7.30
CA THR A 74 0.20 5.98 6.56
C THR A 74 -1.31 6.01 6.36
N LEU A 75 -2.11 5.41 7.24
CA LEU A 75 -3.57 5.38 7.11
C LEU A 75 -4.29 6.47 7.90
N GLY A 76 -3.55 7.35 8.58
CA GLY A 76 -4.10 8.33 9.51
C GLY A 76 -3.77 7.97 10.96
N ARG A 77 -4.47 8.59 11.91
CA ARG A 77 -4.25 8.40 13.35
C ARG A 77 -5.54 7.97 14.05
N GLY A 78 -5.42 7.17 15.11
CA GLY A 78 -6.55 6.75 15.94
C GLY A 78 -7.60 5.95 15.17
N ARG A 79 -8.89 6.14 15.50
CA ARG A 79 -10.02 5.37 14.90
C ARG A 79 -10.12 5.49 13.38
N HIS A 80 -9.74 6.62 12.81
CA HIS A 80 -9.76 6.80 11.36
C HIS A 80 -8.79 5.88 10.62
N LYS A 81 -7.73 5.40 11.29
CA LYS A 81 -6.82 4.41 10.73
C LYS A 81 -7.56 3.11 10.36
N ASP A 82 -8.38 2.62 11.29
CA ASP A 82 -9.11 1.36 11.12
C ASP A 82 -10.24 1.50 10.09
N GLU A 83 -10.94 2.64 10.10
CA GLU A 83 -11.96 2.97 9.09
C GLU A 83 -11.35 3.00 7.68
N ASN A 84 -10.23 3.71 7.52
CA ASN A 84 -9.54 3.82 6.24
C ASN A 84 -8.98 2.47 5.79
N PHE A 85 -8.42 1.68 6.71
CA PHE A 85 -7.95 0.32 6.43
C PHE A 85 -9.10 -0.59 5.95
N ALA A 86 -10.18 -0.65 6.73
CA ALA A 86 -11.35 -1.48 6.46
C ALA A 86 -11.97 -1.13 5.12
N GLU A 87 -12.03 0.15 4.77
CA GLU A 87 -12.54 0.58 3.47
C GLU A 87 -11.68 0.09 2.30
N MET A 88 -10.35 0.25 2.38
CA MET A 88 -9.46 -0.23 1.32
C MET A 88 -9.54 -1.75 1.16
N VAL A 89 -9.62 -2.49 2.28
CA VAL A 89 -9.77 -3.95 2.28
C VAL A 89 -11.12 -4.35 1.70
N ARG A 90 -12.21 -3.66 2.05
CA ARG A 90 -13.55 -3.92 1.50
C ARG A 90 -13.57 -3.74 -0.01
N ILE A 91 -13.02 -2.64 -0.53
CA ILE A 91 -12.92 -2.43 -1.98
C ILE A 91 -12.10 -3.55 -2.65
N ALA A 92 -11.02 -4.01 -2.01
CA ALA A 92 -10.24 -5.13 -2.52
C ALA A 92 -11.02 -6.44 -2.56
N LEU A 93 -11.81 -6.73 -1.51
CA LEU A 93 -12.69 -7.90 -1.45
C LEU A 93 -13.78 -7.83 -2.53
N ASP A 94 -14.46 -6.69 -2.64
CA ASP A 94 -15.53 -6.47 -3.62
C ASP A 94 -15.05 -6.67 -5.07
N LEU A 95 -13.79 -6.31 -5.35
CA LEU A 95 -13.16 -6.44 -6.67
C LEU A 95 -12.32 -7.72 -6.85
N GLY A 96 -12.22 -8.58 -5.83
CA GLY A 96 -11.38 -9.77 -5.86
C GLY A 96 -9.88 -9.47 -6.05
N LYS A 97 -9.39 -8.32 -5.56
CA LYS A 97 -8.01 -7.87 -5.72
C LYS A 97 -7.13 -8.34 -4.55
N PRO A 98 -5.94 -8.90 -4.81
CA PRO A 98 -4.98 -9.16 -3.76
C PRO A 98 -4.48 -7.86 -3.12
N VAL A 99 -4.12 -7.95 -1.83
CA VAL A 99 -3.57 -6.84 -1.05
C VAL A 99 -2.22 -7.23 -0.48
N ARG A 100 -1.24 -6.32 -0.53
CA ARG A 100 -0.03 -6.40 0.31
C ARG A 100 -0.14 -5.38 1.43
N ILE A 101 -0.15 -5.86 2.67
CA ILE A 101 0.09 -5.03 3.85
C ILE A 101 1.60 -4.92 4.01
N GLY A 102 2.17 -3.74 3.74
CA GLY A 102 3.60 -3.51 3.74
C GLY A 102 3.99 -2.41 4.71
N ALA A 103 4.26 -2.79 5.96
CA ALA A 103 4.84 -1.92 6.98
C ALA A 103 6.30 -1.58 6.64
N ASN A 104 6.77 -0.43 7.11
CA ASN A 104 8.13 0.03 6.93
C ASN A 104 8.54 0.86 8.16
N TRP A 105 9.76 0.66 8.65
CA TRP A 105 10.32 1.33 9.83
C TRP A 105 10.20 2.87 9.80
N GLY A 106 10.45 3.49 8.64
CA GLY A 106 10.35 4.95 8.46
C GLY A 106 8.92 5.50 8.55
N SER A 107 7.92 4.63 8.68
CA SER A 107 6.52 4.97 8.89
C SER A 107 5.90 4.08 9.97
N LEU A 108 6.67 3.58 10.92
CA LEU A 108 6.13 2.75 12.01
C LEU A 108 5.07 3.54 12.78
N ASP A 109 3.99 2.87 13.18
CA ASP A 109 2.92 3.50 13.95
C ASP A 109 3.45 3.94 15.34
N PRO A 110 3.44 5.24 15.67
CA PRO A 110 3.94 5.72 16.94
C PRO A 110 3.19 5.15 18.15
N ALA A 111 1.90 4.87 18.01
CA ALA A 111 1.10 4.29 19.09
C ALA A 111 1.54 2.85 19.38
N LEU A 112 1.77 2.07 18.33
CA LEU A 112 2.28 0.71 18.44
C LEU A 112 3.69 0.69 19.04
N LEU A 113 4.59 1.57 18.59
CA LEU A 113 5.93 1.64 19.16
C LEU A 113 5.89 1.98 20.65
N THR A 114 5.03 2.92 21.05
CA THR A 114 4.83 3.29 22.46
C THR A 114 4.37 2.08 23.27
N GLU A 115 3.36 1.35 22.77
CA GLU A 115 2.86 0.13 23.42
C GLU A 115 3.97 -0.93 23.58
N LEU A 116 4.77 -1.16 22.53
CA LEU A 116 5.87 -2.11 22.56
C LEU A 116 6.97 -1.68 23.54
N MET A 117 7.28 -0.38 23.63
CA MET A 117 8.24 0.14 24.59
C MET A 117 7.73 0.01 26.04
N GLU A 118 6.46 0.31 26.28
CA GLU A 118 5.84 0.12 27.60
C GLU A 118 5.79 -1.36 28.01
N ALA A 119 5.47 -2.25 27.08
CA ALA A 119 5.50 -3.70 27.31
C ALA A 119 6.93 -4.17 27.60
N ASN A 120 7.92 -3.67 26.85
CA ASN A 120 9.33 -4.00 27.06
C ASN A 120 9.83 -3.55 28.44
N ALA A 121 9.41 -2.37 28.92
CA ALA A 121 9.76 -1.87 30.24
C ALA A 121 9.26 -2.74 31.40
N ARG A 122 8.26 -3.60 31.16
CA ARG A 122 7.71 -4.53 32.16
C ARG A 122 8.37 -5.93 32.11
N ARG A 123 9.31 -6.18 31.19
CA ARG A 123 10.00 -7.48 31.10
C ARG A 123 10.99 -7.63 32.26
N PRO A 124 11.22 -8.87 32.75
CA PRO A 124 12.27 -9.14 33.74
C PRO A 124 13.66 -8.69 33.26
N GLU A 125 13.92 -8.85 31.96
CA GLU A 125 15.10 -8.35 31.25
C GLU A 125 14.64 -7.49 30.07
N PRO A 126 14.55 -6.15 30.24
CA PRO A 126 14.17 -5.25 29.17
C PRO A 126 15.23 -5.23 28.05
N LYS A 127 14.77 -5.30 26.81
CA LYS A 127 15.62 -5.12 25.63
C LYS A 127 15.99 -3.65 25.45
N SER A 128 17.06 -3.38 24.71
CA SER A 128 17.38 -2.02 24.28
C SER A 128 16.29 -1.45 23.37
N ALA A 129 16.16 -0.12 23.33
CA ALA A 129 15.21 0.53 22.43
C ALA A 129 15.43 0.18 20.95
N HIS A 130 16.69 -0.08 20.56
CA HIS A 130 17.03 -0.50 19.20
C HIS A 130 16.49 -1.91 18.88
N GLU A 131 16.62 -2.85 19.80
CA GLU A 131 16.08 -4.21 19.64
C GLU A 131 14.55 -4.20 19.60
N VAL A 132 13.90 -3.39 20.43
CA VAL A 132 12.43 -3.23 20.37
C VAL A 132 11.99 -2.67 19.02
N LEU A 133 12.74 -1.72 18.46
CA LEU A 133 12.44 -1.15 17.15
C LEU A 133 12.66 -2.15 16.00
N LEU A 134 13.66 -3.03 16.10
CA LEU A 134 13.91 -4.08 15.11
C LEU A 134 12.83 -5.17 15.12
N GLU A 135 12.17 -5.37 16.26
CA GLU A 135 11.12 -6.36 16.45
C GLU A 135 9.71 -5.84 16.14
N ALA A 136 9.56 -4.53 15.89
CA ALA A 136 8.30 -3.86 15.59
C ALA A 136 7.94 -3.90 14.09
#